data_AF-A0A8U0TL32-F1
#
_entry.id   AF-A0A8U0TL32-F1
#
_cell.length_a   1.000
_cell.length_b   1.000
_cell.length_c   1.000
_cell.angle_alpha   90.00
_cell.angle_beta   90.00
_cell.angle_gamma   90.00
#
_symmetry.space_group_name_H-M   'P 1'
#
loop_
_entity.id
_entity.type
_entity.pdbx_description
1 polymer ?
#
loop_
_entity_poly.entity_id
_entity_poly.type
_entity_poly.pdbx_seq_one_letter_code
_entity_poly.pdbx_strand_id
1 'polypeptide(L)'
;MFLDNYRPNGNIENPYCTGIDGILEAYHESLKTVQLYGPTNFAPVVNHVARYAAAVQDGSQYFILLIITDGVISDMAQTKEAIVNGAKLPMSIIIVGVGQAEFDAMVELDGDDIRISSRGKLAERDIVQFVPFRDYMDRTGNHVLSMARLAKDVLAEIPDQFISYMKSRGIKPNPAPPPYTPSGH
;
A
#
# COMPACT_ATOMS: atom_id res chain seq x y z
N MET A 1 -11.84 4.07 2.08
CA MET A 1 -12.84 3.08 2.53
C MET A 1 -12.17 2.10 3.49
N PHE A 2 -12.43 2.21 4.80
CA PHE A 2 -11.81 1.33 5.79
C PHE A 2 -12.80 0.28 6.27
N LEU A 3 -12.49 -0.96 5.93
CA LEU A 3 -13.15 -2.15 6.42
C LEU A 3 -12.69 -2.38 7.86
N ASP A 4 -13.21 -1.61 8.81
CA ASP A 4 -12.80 -1.74 10.22
C ASP A 4 -13.27 -3.06 10.87
N ASN A 5 -13.95 -3.95 10.13
CA ASN A 5 -14.30 -5.31 10.60
C ASN A 5 -14.58 -6.36 9.50
N TYR A 6 -14.19 -6.15 8.25
CA TYR A 6 -14.52 -7.09 7.16
C TYR A 6 -13.27 -7.67 6.50
N ARG A 7 -13.16 -9.00 6.52
CA ARG A 7 -12.05 -9.74 5.90
C ARG A 7 -12.52 -10.40 4.61
N PRO A 8 -11.80 -10.20 3.51
CA PRO A 8 -12.31 -10.39 2.15
C PRO A 8 -12.82 -11.81 1.81
N ASN A 9 -12.38 -12.87 2.49
CA ASN A 9 -12.77 -14.25 2.17
C ASN A 9 -13.71 -14.91 3.20
N GLY A 10 -14.23 -14.16 4.18
CA GLY A 10 -15.13 -14.70 5.21
C GLY A 10 -14.50 -15.66 6.22
N ASN A 11 -13.18 -15.88 6.19
CA ASN A 11 -12.48 -16.78 7.12
C ASN A 11 -11.83 -16.00 8.28
N ILE A 12 -12.21 -16.34 9.51
CA ILE A 12 -11.74 -15.72 10.76
C ILE A 12 -10.22 -15.88 10.93
N GLU A 13 -9.63 -16.96 10.42
CA GLU A 13 -8.23 -17.31 10.66
C GLU A 13 -7.30 -16.94 9.50
N ASN A 14 -7.82 -16.60 8.33
CA ASN A 14 -7.01 -16.36 7.15
C ASN A 14 -7.67 -15.31 6.24
N PRO A 15 -7.23 -14.04 6.21
CA PRO A 15 -7.76 -13.02 5.30
C PRO A 15 -7.16 -13.06 3.87
N TYR A 16 -6.29 -14.02 3.54
CA TYR A 16 -5.61 -14.06 2.26
C TYR A 16 -6.56 -14.47 1.12
N CYS A 17 -6.47 -13.74 0.01
CA CYS A 17 -7.15 -14.09 -1.24
C CYS A 17 -6.17 -14.75 -2.20
N THR A 18 -6.64 -15.72 -2.99
CA THR A 18 -5.82 -16.37 -4.02
C THR A 18 -5.84 -15.54 -5.30
N GLY A 19 -4.74 -14.82 -5.55
CA GLY A 19 -4.56 -14.02 -6.77
C GLY A 19 -5.49 -12.79 -6.84
N ILE A 20 -5.43 -12.09 -7.98
CA ILE A 20 -6.24 -10.88 -8.23
C ILE A 20 -7.73 -11.22 -8.31
N ASP A 21 -8.08 -12.35 -8.93
CA ASP A 21 -9.46 -12.78 -9.06
C ASP A 21 -10.14 -12.98 -7.70
N GLY A 22 -9.44 -13.57 -6.73
CA GLY A 22 -9.94 -13.70 -5.37
C GLY A 22 -10.09 -12.37 -4.63
N ILE A 23 -9.25 -11.37 -4.92
CA ILE A 23 -9.41 -10.01 -4.38
C ILE A 23 -10.66 -9.34 -4.95
N LEU A 24 -10.91 -9.48 -6.27
CA LEU A 24 -12.08 -8.91 -6.94
C LEU A 24 -13.37 -9.56 -6.44
N GLU A 25 -13.40 -10.89 -6.36
CA GLU A 25 -14.54 -11.63 -5.84
C GLU A 25 -14.89 -11.20 -4.41
N ALA A 26 -13.89 -11.16 -3.54
CA ALA A 26 -14.03 -10.66 -2.17
C ALA A 26 -14.51 -9.21 -2.08
N TYR A 27 -14.01 -8.33 -2.94
CA TYR A 27 -14.44 -6.94 -3.02
C TYR A 27 -15.93 -6.84 -3.40
N HIS A 28 -16.35 -7.59 -4.42
CA HIS A 28 -17.74 -7.64 -4.86
C HIS A 28 -18.68 -8.21 -3.79
N GLU A 29 -18.25 -9.24 -3.05
CA GLU A 29 -18.98 -9.81 -1.92
C GLU A 29 -19.10 -8.81 -0.75
N SER A 30 -18.01 -8.10 -0.43
CA SER A 30 -17.98 -7.06 0.62
C SER A 30 -18.98 -5.93 0.33
N LEU A 31 -19.06 -5.46 -0.92
CA LEU A 31 -19.96 -4.39 -1.32
C LEU A 31 -21.45 -4.72 -1.15
N LYS A 32 -21.83 -6.00 -1.18
CA LYS A 32 -23.22 -6.43 -0.97
C LYS A 32 -23.62 -6.43 0.51
N THR A 33 -22.64 -6.49 1.41
CA THR A 33 -22.85 -6.77 2.84
C THR A 33 -22.45 -5.61 3.76
N VAL A 34 -21.65 -4.66 3.27
CA VAL A 34 -21.11 -3.55 4.05
C VAL A 34 -21.86 -2.26 3.73
N GLN A 35 -22.37 -1.60 4.76
CA GLN A 35 -22.88 -0.25 4.66
C GLN A 35 -21.71 0.74 4.75
N LEU A 36 -21.45 1.47 3.67
CA LEU A 36 -20.39 2.48 3.62
C LEU A 36 -20.70 3.59 4.62
N TYR A 37 -19.90 3.69 5.68
CA TYR A 37 -19.98 4.80 6.65
C TYR A 37 -18.58 5.34 6.93
N GLY A 38 -18.49 6.67 7.08
CA GLY A 38 -17.26 7.36 7.49
C GLY A 38 -17.14 7.45 9.01
N PRO A 39 -15.95 7.73 9.57
CA PRO A 39 -14.85 8.45 8.93
C PRO A 39 -13.84 7.57 8.17
N THR A 40 -12.99 8.22 7.37
CA THR A 40 -11.92 7.56 6.61
C THR A 40 -10.64 7.52 7.47
N ASN A 41 -10.42 6.41 8.17
CA ASN A 41 -9.30 6.25 9.12
C ASN A 41 -8.23 5.28 8.62
N PHE A 42 -7.02 5.76 8.35
CA PHE A 42 -5.93 4.94 7.80
C PHE A 42 -5.15 4.17 8.88
N ALA A 43 -5.06 4.71 10.09
CA ALA A 43 -4.19 4.16 11.14
C ALA A 43 -4.49 2.69 11.50
N PRO A 44 -5.76 2.23 11.58
CA PRO A 44 -6.06 0.83 11.91
C PRO A 44 -5.46 -0.16 10.91
N VAL A 45 -5.59 0.09 9.60
CA VAL A 45 -5.07 -0.84 8.57
C VAL A 45 -3.56 -0.79 8.49
N VAL A 46 -2.95 0.40 8.62
CA VAL A 46 -1.49 0.55 8.59
C VAL A 46 -0.88 -0.22 9.76
N ASN A 47 -1.44 -0.07 10.96
CA ASN A 47 -1.01 -0.85 12.13
C ASN A 47 -1.26 -2.35 11.96
N HIS A 48 -2.33 -2.75 11.27
CA HIS A 48 -2.62 -4.15 11.01
C HIS A 48 -1.54 -4.79 10.14
N VAL A 49 -1.18 -4.18 9.00
CA VAL A 49 -0.09 -4.67 8.13
C VAL A 49 1.27 -4.60 8.84
N ALA A 50 1.51 -3.53 9.60
CA ALA A 50 2.74 -3.38 10.38
C ALA A 50 2.95 -4.55 11.36
N ARG A 51 1.89 -5.13 11.95
CA ARG A 51 2.02 -6.33 12.80
C ARG A 51 2.53 -7.55 12.03
N TYR A 52 2.06 -7.77 10.79
CA TYR A 52 2.55 -8.87 9.95
C TYR A 52 4.01 -8.62 9.52
N ALA A 53 4.31 -7.40 9.07
CA ALA A 53 5.67 -7.03 8.68
C ALA A 53 6.66 -7.11 9.85
N ALA A 54 6.21 -6.82 11.08
CA ALA A 54 7.03 -6.97 12.27
C ALA A 54 7.36 -8.43 12.61
N ALA A 55 6.51 -9.38 12.21
CA ALA A 55 6.73 -10.80 12.46
C ALA A 55 7.76 -11.44 11.50
N VAL A 56 8.03 -10.82 10.35
CA VAL A 56 8.93 -11.36 9.31
C VAL A 56 9.91 -10.27 8.85
N GLN A 57 11.08 -10.20 9.48
CA GLN A 57 12.11 -9.18 9.21
C GLN A 57 13.44 -9.76 8.70
N ASP A 58 13.48 -11.06 8.40
CA ASP A 58 14.65 -11.78 7.89
C ASP A 58 14.92 -11.51 6.39
N GLY A 59 14.05 -10.74 5.73
CA GLY A 59 14.12 -10.42 4.32
C GLY A 59 13.41 -11.40 3.39
N SER A 60 12.77 -12.44 3.94
CA SER A 60 12.01 -13.41 3.16
C SER A 60 10.71 -12.84 2.61
N GLN A 61 10.16 -11.80 3.24
CA GLN A 61 8.91 -11.16 2.85
C GLN A 61 9.03 -9.63 2.94
N TYR A 62 8.31 -8.96 2.04
CA TYR A 62 8.13 -7.52 2.04
C TYR A 62 6.67 -7.22 1.70
N PHE A 63 6.04 -6.33 2.46
CA PHE A 63 4.61 -6.09 2.40
C PHE A 63 4.31 -4.77 1.68
N ILE A 64 3.34 -4.80 0.76
CA ILE A 64 2.84 -3.58 0.11
C ILE A 64 1.36 -3.45 0.47
N LEU A 65 1.02 -2.39 1.20
CA LEU A 65 -0.35 -2.05 1.55
C LEU A 65 -0.91 -1.09 0.51
N LEU A 66 -1.86 -1.54 -0.31
CA LEU A 66 -2.60 -0.69 -1.24
C LEU A 66 -3.89 -0.17 -0.58
N ILE A 67 -4.04 1.15 -0.49
CA ILE A 67 -5.24 1.83 0.00
C ILE A 67 -5.90 2.56 -1.16
N ILE A 68 -7.17 2.28 -1.43
CA ILE A 68 -7.98 3.02 -2.40
C ILE A 68 -9.01 3.84 -1.64
N THR A 69 -9.04 5.16 -1.86
CA THR A 69 -9.96 6.06 -1.16
C THR A 69 -10.49 7.15 -2.09
N ASP A 70 -11.75 7.55 -1.87
CA ASP A 70 -12.42 8.64 -2.58
C ASP A 70 -12.55 9.92 -1.73
N GLY A 71 -12.13 9.85 -0.46
CA GLY A 71 -12.33 10.92 0.51
C GLY A 71 -11.12 11.18 1.40
N VAL A 72 -11.17 12.32 2.09
CA VAL A 72 -10.12 12.88 2.95
C VAL A 72 -9.91 12.03 4.20
N ILE A 73 -8.66 11.85 4.59
CA ILE A 73 -8.28 11.18 5.84
C ILE A 73 -8.78 11.95 7.07
N SER A 74 -9.35 11.24 8.03
CA SER A 74 -9.92 11.83 9.25
C SER A 74 -9.02 11.65 10.49
N ASP A 75 -8.08 10.70 10.47
CA ASP A 75 -7.19 10.35 11.57
C ASP A 75 -5.70 10.66 11.27
N MET A 76 -5.45 11.83 10.68
CA MET A 76 -4.13 12.22 10.19
C MET A 76 -3.00 12.01 11.21
N ALA A 77 -3.19 12.43 12.46
CA ALA A 77 -2.16 12.33 13.50
C ALA A 77 -1.82 10.87 13.83
N GLN A 78 -2.84 10.02 13.96
CA GLN A 78 -2.70 8.59 14.23
C GLN A 78 -2.07 7.87 13.04
N THR A 79 -2.41 8.29 11.83
CA THR A 79 -1.84 7.73 10.60
C THR A 79 -0.37 8.09 10.45
N LYS A 80 0.03 9.33 10.71
CA LYS A 80 1.45 9.71 10.78
C LYS A 80 2.21 8.90 11.83
N GLU A 81 1.62 8.70 13.01
CA GLU A 81 2.22 7.84 14.04
C GLU A 81 2.39 6.39 13.57
N ALA A 82 1.38 5.82 12.90
CA ALA A 82 1.43 4.48 12.33
C ALA A 82 2.51 4.36 11.24
N ILE A 83 2.63 5.37 10.36
CA ILE A 83 3.65 5.44 9.30
C ILE A 83 5.05 5.54 9.90
N VAL A 84 5.28 6.44 10.85
CA VAL A 84 6.59 6.57 11.55
C VAL A 84 6.99 5.26 12.22
N ASN A 85 6.03 4.54 12.80
CA ASN A 85 6.28 3.24 13.41
C ASN A 85 6.48 2.13 12.37
N GLY A 86 5.81 2.19 11.22
CA GLY A 86 5.93 1.25 10.10
C GLY A 86 7.22 1.44 9.30
N ALA A 87 7.81 2.64 9.28
CA ALA A 87 9.00 2.96 8.48
C ALA A 87 10.23 2.08 8.79
N LYS A 88 10.30 1.50 9.99
CA LYS A 88 11.38 0.58 10.40
C LYS A 88 11.17 -0.88 9.94
N LEU A 89 10.00 -1.21 9.39
CA LEU A 89 9.54 -2.57 9.04
C LEU A 89 9.64 -2.82 7.52
N PRO A 90 9.63 -4.09 7.07
CA PRO A 90 9.65 -4.45 5.64
C PRO A 90 8.29 -4.21 4.99
N MET A 91 7.86 -2.94 4.93
CA MET A 91 6.62 -2.57 4.28
C MET A 91 6.69 -1.22 3.58
N SER A 92 5.83 -1.09 2.56
CA SER A 92 5.47 0.14 1.85
C SER A 92 3.95 0.30 1.81
N ILE A 93 3.49 1.51 1.55
CA ILE A 93 2.09 1.91 1.50
C ILE A 93 1.88 2.66 0.19
N ILE A 94 0.91 2.23 -0.61
CA ILE A 94 0.46 2.93 -1.80
C ILE A 94 -0.94 3.45 -1.51
N ILE A 95 -1.15 4.75 -1.70
CA ILE A 95 -2.45 5.40 -1.55
C ILE A 95 -2.92 5.86 -2.93
N VAL A 96 -4.01 5.30 -3.42
CA VAL A 96 -4.65 5.69 -4.67
C VAL A 96 -5.91 6.50 -4.36
N GLY A 97 -5.88 7.79 -4.69
CA GLY A 97 -7.01 8.70 -4.56
C GLY A 97 -7.92 8.63 -5.79
N VAL A 98 -9.17 8.26 -5.63
CA VAL A 98 -10.18 8.23 -6.71
C VAL A 98 -11.22 9.35 -6.52
N GLY A 99 -11.93 9.73 -7.58
CA GLY A 99 -12.94 10.78 -7.50
C GLY A 99 -12.36 12.20 -7.47
N GLN A 100 -13.11 13.13 -6.88
CA GLN A 100 -12.88 14.58 -6.99
C GLN A 100 -12.59 15.26 -5.65
N ALA A 101 -12.23 14.50 -4.61
CA ALA A 101 -11.87 15.07 -3.32
C ALA A 101 -10.56 15.89 -3.38
N GLU A 102 -10.34 16.68 -2.33
CA GLU A 102 -9.06 17.36 -2.07
C GLU A 102 -8.09 16.36 -1.41
N PHE A 103 -6.88 16.25 -1.95
CA PHE A 103 -5.90 15.23 -1.54
C PHE A 103 -4.66 15.81 -0.88
N ASP A 104 -4.69 17.08 -0.43
CA ASP A 104 -3.54 17.76 0.20
C ASP A 104 -2.98 16.96 1.39
N ALA A 105 -3.88 16.34 2.15
CA ALA A 105 -3.53 15.44 3.24
C ALA A 105 -2.71 14.22 2.77
N MET A 106 -3.05 13.63 1.62
CA MET A 106 -2.32 12.48 1.07
C MET A 106 -0.98 12.90 0.47
N VAL A 107 -0.91 14.08 -0.14
CA VAL A 107 0.36 14.68 -0.59
C VAL A 107 1.29 14.91 0.60
N GLU A 108 0.76 15.36 1.74
CA GLU A 108 1.55 15.48 2.96
C GLU A 108 2.07 14.11 3.44
N LEU A 109 1.30 13.03 3.28
CA LEU A 109 1.72 11.68 3.69
C LEU A 109 2.78 11.06 2.80
N ASP A 110 2.90 11.49 1.54
CA ASP A 110 3.85 10.97 0.54
C ASP A 110 5.31 11.12 0.96
N GLY A 111 5.61 12.13 1.80
CA GLY A 111 6.92 12.25 2.46
C GLY A 111 8.07 12.76 1.58
N ASP A 112 7.85 12.94 0.27
CA ASP A 112 8.81 13.42 -0.73
C ASP A 112 9.44 14.78 -0.38
N ASP A 113 8.62 15.77 -0.02
CA ASP A 113 9.10 17.11 0.33
C ASP A 113 9.60 17.17 1.77
N ILE A 114 8.85 16.56 2.69
CA ILE A 114 9.09 16.61 4.14
C ILE A 114 8.87 15.23 4.72
N ARG A 115 9.95 14.64 5.25
CA ARG A 115 9.89 13.34 5.91
C ARG A 115 8.88 13.36 7.07
N ILE A 116 7.96 12.40 7.06
CA ILE A 116 6.89 12.28 8.06
C ILE A 116 7.48 12.23 9.47
N SER A 117 6.89 12.99 10.38
CA SER A 117 7.19 12.94 11.81
C SER A 117 5.93 12.86 12.65
N SER A 118 6.07 12.25 13.83
CA SER A 118 5.02 12.21 14.84
C SER A 118 5.67 12.26 16.22
N ARG A 119 5.13 13.11 17.10
CA ARG A 119 5.61 13.30 18.49
C ARG A 119 7.13 13.53 18.59
N GLY A 120 7.70 14.28 17.65
CA GLY A 120 9.14 14.59 17.60
C GLY A 120 10.03 13.47 17.05
N LYS A 121 9.46 12.34 16.61
CA LYS A 121 10.19 11.26 15.95
C LYS A 121 9.97 11.31 14.44
N LEU A 122 11.06 11.30 13.68
CA LEU A 122 11.05 11.20 12.22
C LEU A 122 10.94 9.74 11.76
N ALA A 123 10.28 9.52 10.63
CA ALA A 123 10.27 8.24 9.95
C ALA A 123 11.68 7.91 9.42
N GLU A 124 12.16 6.68 9.67
CA GLU A 124 13.51 6.23 9.28
C GLU A 124 13.71 6.20 7.75
N ARG A 125 12.62 6.00 7.00
CA ARG A 125 12.58 5.91 5.54
C ARG A 125 11.27 6.49 5.04
N ASP A 126 11.25 6.84 3.76
CA ASP A 126 9.97 7.00 3.07
C ASP A 126 9.37 5.64 2.78
N ILE A 127 8.07 5.55 2.98
CA ILE A 127 7.31 4.30 2.78
C ILE A 127 5.92 4.54 2.18
N VAL A 128 5.56 5.77 1.85
CA VAL A 128 4.25 6.11 1.28
C VAL A 128 4.46 6.55 -0.15
N GLN A 129 3.60 6.08 -1.06
CA GLN A 129 3.44 6.63 -2.40
C GLN A 129 2.00 7.06 -2.56
N PHE A 130 1.73 8.32 -2.86
CA PHE A 130 0.41 8.80 -3.22
C PHE A 130 0.24 8.98 -4.73
N VAL A 131 -0.88 8.47 -5.28
CA VAL A 131 -1.23 8.65 -6.69
C VAL A 131 -2.70 9.09 -6.83
N PRO A 132 -2.98 10.30 -7.35
CA PRO A 132 -4.32 10.72 -7.71
C PRO A 132 -4.75 10.07 -9.03
N PHE A 133 -5.63 9.06 -8.98
CA PHE A 133 -6.09 8.29 -10.15
C PHE A 133 -6.74 9.16 -11.23
N ARG A 134 -7.37 10.28 -10.84
CA ARG A 134 -8.05 11.20 -11.77
C ARG A 134 -7.12 11.77 -12.84
N ASP A 135 -5.82 11.87 -12.56
CA ASP A 135 -4.81 12.43 -13.47
C ASP A 135 -4.52 11.48 -14.66
N TYR A 136 -4.97 10.23 -14.56
CA TYR A 136 -4.79 9.18 -15.57
C TYR A 136 -6.11 8.80 -16.25
N MET A 137 -7.23 9.45 -15.90
CA MET A 137 -8.47 9.31 -16.64
C MET A 137 -8.48 10.25 -17.84
N ASP A 138 -7.90 9.80 -18.95
CA ASP A 138 -7.90 10.56 -20.20
C ASP A 138 -9.30 10.55 -20.84
N ARG A 139 -9.79 11.73 -21.25
CA ARG A 139 -11.05 11.92 -22.01
C ARG A 139 -10.87 11.63 -23.50
N THR A 140 -9.65 11.43 -23.99
CA THR A 140 -9.33 11.31 -25.43
C THR A 140 -9.19 9.86 -25.95
N GLY A 141 -9.38 8.85 -25.08
CA GLY A 141 -9.65 7.47 -25.51
C GLY A 141 -8.46 6.52 -25.62
N ASN A 142 -7.24 6.92 -25.24
CA ASN A 142 -6.08 6.03 -25.26
C ASN A 142 -5.82 5.35 -23.91
N HIS A 143 -6.74 4.46 -23.53
CA HIS A 143 -6.77 3.79 -22.22
C HIS A 143 -5.50 2.97 -21.89
N VAL A 144 -4.81 2.43 -22.89
CA VAL A 144 -3.62 1.59 -22.65
C VAL A 144 -2.45 2.43 -22.14
N LEU A 145 -2.20 3.58 -22.75
CA LEU A 145 -1.14 4.51 -22.32
C LEU A 145 -1.43 5.11 -20.95
N SER A 146 -2.70 5.37 -20.64
CA SER A 146 -3.07 5.92 -19.34
C SER A 146 -2.92 4.91 -18.20
N MET A 147 -3.27 3.64 -18.44
CA MET A 147 -3.04 2.55 -17.48
C MET A 147 -1.55 2.25 -17.28
N ALA A 148 -0.74 2.31 -18.35
CA ALA A 148 0.71 2.13 -18.25
C ALA A 148 1.37 3.25 -17.42
N ARG A 149 0.92 4.50 -17.58
CA ARG A 149 1.39 5.63 -16.78
C ARG A 149 0.97 5.50 -15.31
N LEU A 150 -0.27 5.12 -15.05
CA LEU A 150 -0.74 4.85 -13.70
C LEU A 150 0.09 3.75 -13.03
N ALA A 151 0.29 2.61 -13.69
CA ALA A 151 1.06 1.51 -13.13
C ALA A 151 2.52 1.90 -12.86
N LYS A 152 3.10 2.72 -13.73
CA LYS A 152 4.45 3.27 -13.54
C LYS A 152 4.51 4.12 -12.29
N ASP A 153 3.60 5.07 -12.14
CA ASP A 153 3.66 6.06 -11.04
C ASP A 153 3.25 5.43 -9.70
N VAL A 154 2.34 4.45 -9.71
CA VAL A 154 1.98 3.63 -8.53
C VAL A 154 3.15 2.81 -7.99
N LEU A 155 4.05 2.37 -8.86
CA LEU A 155 5.18 1.51 -8.50
C LEU A 155 6.52 2.24 -8.47
N ALA A 156 6.54 3.56 -8.68
CA ALA A 156 7.76 4.31 -8.93
C ALA A 156 8.76 4.21 -7.76
N GLU A 157 8.30 4.38 -6.53
CA GLU A 157 9.17 4.38 -5.35
C GLU A 157 9.40 3.02 -4.70
N ILE A 158 8.53 2.05 -4.95
CA ILE A 158 8.56 0.75 -4.28
C ILE A 158 9.93 0.04 -4.41
N PRO A 159 10.59 0.01 -5.58
CA PRO A 159 11.92 -0.59 -5.70
C PRO A 159 12.95 0.08 -4.78
N ASP A 160 12.96 1.41 -4.71
CA ASP A 160 13.92 2.15 -3.90
C ASP A 160 13.63 1.99 -2.40
N GLN A 161 12.35 2.02 -2.01
CA GLN A 161 11.92 1.77 -0.63
C GLN A 161 12.30 0.35 -0.17
N PHE A 162 12.12 -0.65 -1.03
CA PHE A 162 12.53 -2.05 -0.79
C PHE A 162 14.05 -2.17 -0.62
N ILE A 163 14.81 -1.66 -1.58
CA ILE A 163 16.28 -1.75 -1.56
C ILE A 163 16.85 -0.99 -0.36
N SER A 164 16.29 0.18 -0.04
CA SER A 164 16.65 0.98 1.13
C SER A 164 16.47 0.19 2.42
N TYR A 165 15.33 -0.49 2.59
CA TYR A 165 15.09 -1.37 3.74
C TYR A 165 16.14 -2.49 3.83
N MET A 166 16.30 -3.27 2.75
CA MET A 166 17.19 -4.43 2.75
C MET A 166 18.64 -4.04 3.06
N LYS A 167 19.14 -2.96 2.45
CA LYS A 167 20.49 -2.42 2.72
C LYS A 167 20.64 -1.97 4.16
N SER A 168 19.65 -1.25 4.71
CA SER A 168 19.69 -0.75 6.10
C SER A 168 19.75 -1.86 7.14
N ARG A 169 19.26 -3.05 6.79
CA ARG A 169 19.24 -4.25 7.63
C ARG A 169 20.37 -5.24 7.32
N GLY A 170 21.24 -4.94 6.35
CA GLY A 170 22.31 -5.84 5.94
C GLY A 170 21.82 -7.15 5.29
N ILE A 171 20.57 -7.18 4.81
CA ILE A 171 19.97 -8.33 4.16
C ILE A 171 20.54 -8.44 2.75
N LYS A 172 21.13 -9.60 2.44
CA LYS A 172 21.69 -9.89 1.12
C LYS A 172 20.68 -10.69 0.29
N PRO A 173 20.62 -10.48 -1.02
CA PRO A 173 19.83 -11.33 -1.90
C PRO A 173 20.26 -12.79 -1.75
N ASN A 174 19.29 -13.70 -1.80
CA ASN A 174 19.59 -15.11 -1.95
C ASN A 174 20.35 -15.35 -3.26
N PRO A 175 21.15 -16.42 -3.34
CA PRO A 175 21.80 -16.82 -4.59
C PRO A 175 20.77 -16.87 -5.72
N ALA A 176 21.16 -16.42 -6.92
CA ALA A 176 20.29 -16.49 -8.07
C ALA A 176 19.78 -17.93 -8.25
N PRO A 177 18.47 -18.14 -8.49
CA PRO A 177 17.99 -19.46 -8.85
C PRO A 177 18.76 -19.95 -10.09
N PRO A 178 18.97 -21.27 -10.23
CA PRO A 178 19.65 -21.82 -11.39
C PRO A 178 18.99 -21.33 -12.69
N PRO A 179 19.76 -21.15 -13.79
CA PRO A 179 19.21 -20.68 -15.05
C PRO A 179 17.98 -21.51 -15.43
N TYR A 180 16.88 -20.82 -15.79
CA TYR A 180 15.69 -21.49 -16.27
C TYR A 180 16.08 -22.38 -17.46
N THR A 181 15.97 -23.69 -17.29
CA THR A 181 16.06 -24.66 -18.37
C THR A 181 14.61 -24.93 -18.80
N PRO A 182 14.18 -24.41 -19.96
CA PRO A 182 12.86 -24.75 -20.47
C PRO A 182 12.77 -26.26 -20.60
N SER A 183 11.73 -26.86 -20.04
CA SER A 183 11.42 -28.27 -20.27
C SER A 183 11.23 -28.44 -21.78
N GLY A 184 12.12 -29.20 -22.42
CA GLY A 184 11.95 -29.56 -23.83
C GLY A 184 10.66 -30.36 -24.00
N HIS A 185 9.80 -29.90 -24.90
CA HIS A 185 8.73 -30.69 -25.51
C HIS A 185 9.14 -31.05 -26.93
#